data_AF-B1J234-F1
#
_entry.id   AF-B1J234-F1
#
_cell.length_a   1.000
_cell.length_b   1.000
_cell.length_c   1.000
_cell.angle_alpha   90.00
_cell.angle_beta   90.00
_cell.angle_gamma   90.00
#
_symmetry.space_group_name_H-M   'P 1'
#
loop_
_entity.id
_entity.type
_entity.pdbx_description
1 polymer ?
#
loop_
_entity_poly.entity_id
_entity_poly.type
_entity_poly.pdbx_seq_one_letter_code
_entity_poly.pdbx_strand_id
1 'polypeptide(L)'
;MEITLGQICSLQPKYTSSNTPDMQERGHLIRSVLAGELRSRLPSLRKAFDSVFDDLAVEGSDGIGRKTEAPWVRIFSKAMSPTPREGFYLVIHFAADGSAVFITVGCGSTIWRGGDLRPVSDDELKTRTSWARLIVQQKWKSLIPFDDKISLGAKAQLPRTFEKATGFAKRIAASELNTTDLDLLLFRAAERLNEIYLAQIEQRDLSPGDQSADEISIIAKPLRNRAGKQGRGLTAKERQVIERHAMTLAIKHLSINGYESQDTSATKSFDILAKRAGEELLVEVKGTTSDFCDSVLMTKNEVNLHRAHKGSTGLIIVSKIRLSRDNGEPTATGGEIEALLGWDIDEWTSDPIAFQVSRKSNGSIARNQTRTPR
;
A
#
# COMPACT_ATOMS: atom_id res chain seq x y z
N MET A 1 3.73 -27.02 -18.05
CA MET A 1 4.35 -25.83 -17.44
C MET A 1 5.80 -26.11 -17.07
N GLU A 2 6.08 -27.25 -16.45
CA GLU A 2 7.39 -27.79 -16.09
C GLU A 2 8.37 -27.77 -17.29
N ILE A 3 7.92 -28.28 -18.44
CA ILE A 3 8.67 -28.28 -19.70
C ILE A 3 9.04 -26.84 -20.12
N THR A 4 8.05 -25.94 -20.15
CA THR A 4 8.23 -24.53 -20.50
C THR A 4 9.24 -23.85 -19.57
N LEU A 5 9.13 -24.06 -18.26
CA LEU A 5 10.05 -23.53 -17.26
C LEU A 5 11.47 -24.06 -17.47
N GLY A 6 11.63 -25.36 -17.73
CA GLY A 6 12.92 -25.98 -18.02
C GLY A 6 13.57 -25.42 -19.30
N GLN A 7 12.78 -25.19 -20.35
CA GLN A 7 13.26 -24.55 -21.58
C GLN A 7 13.75 -23.12 -21.31
N ILE A 8 12.97 -22.31 -20.59
CA ILE A 8 13.39 -20.95 -20.19
C ILE A 8 14.69 -20.99 -19.39
N CYS A 9 14.80 -21.88 -18.40
CA CYS A 9 16.02 -22.08 -17.63
C CYS A 9 17.23 -22.41 -18.53
N SER A 10 17.08 -23.28 -19.54
CA SER A 10 18.19 -23.61 -20.45
C SER A 10 18.60 -22.45 -21.36
N LEU A 11 17.72 -21.47 -21.60
CA LEU A 11 18.02 -20.26 -22.37
C LEU A 11 18.60 -19.11 -21.52
N GLN A 12 18.45 -19.14 -20.19
CA GLN A 12 18.95 -18.08 -19.30
C GLN A 12 20.48 -17.87 -19.40
N PRO A 13 21.35 -18.91 -19.38
CA PRO A 13 22.79 -18.73 -19.57
C PRO A 13 23.19 -18.10 -20.90
N LYS A 14 22.32 -18.18 -21.91
CA LYS A 14 22.54 -17.60 -23.25
C LYS A 14 22.09 -16.13 -23.33
N TYR A 15 21.77 -15.50 -22.20
CA TYR A 15 21.31 -14.13 -22.14
C TYR A 15 22.25 -13.18 -22.90
N THR A 16 21.66 -12.36 -23.76
CA THR A 16 22.26 -11.13 -24.24
C THR A 16 21.20 -10.02 -24.22
N SER A 17 21.62 -8.75 -24.12
CA SER A 17 20.67 -7.61 -24.20
C SER A 17 20.10 -7.40 -25.61
N SER A 18 20.73 -8.00 -26.63
CA SER A 18 20.31 -8.00 -28.03
C SER A 18 19.26 -9.07 -28.31
N ASN A 19 18.42 -8.86 -29.32
CA ASN A 19 17.33 -9.77 -29.67
C ASN A 19 17.77 -10.95 -30.57
N THR A 20 18.72 -11.76 -30.09
CA THR A 20 19.21 -12.97 -30.78
C THR A 20 18.11 -14.04 -30.92
N PRO A 21 18.26 -15.06 -31.79
CA PRO A 21 17.28 -16.15 -31.90
C PRO A 21 16.95 -16.82 -30.56
N ASP A 22 17.94 -17.09 -29.70
CA ASP A 22 17.72 -17.63 -28.35
C ASP A 22 16.88 -16.67 -27.47
N MET A 23 17.09 -15.35 -27.59
CA MET A 23 16.33 -14.36 -26.84
C MET A 23 14.91 -14.13 -27.40
N GLN A 24 14.71 -14.34 -28.71
CA GLN A 24 13.39 -14.35 -29.32
C GLN A 24 12.57 -15.52 -28.79
N GLU A 25 13.18 -16.72 -28.75
CA GLU A 25 12.54 -17.92 -28.22
C GLU A 25 12.22 -17.78 -26.74
N ARG A 26 13.19 -17.35 -25.91
CA ARG A 26 12.96 -17.09 -24.48
C ARG A 26 11.83 -16.07 -24.29
N GLY A 27 11.79 -15.02 -25.11
CA GLY A 27 10.73 -14.03 -25.10
C GLY A 27 9.36 -14.58 -25.47
N HIS A 28 9.28 -15.48 -26.45
CA HIS A 28 8.05 -16.18 -26.82
C HIS A 28 7.55 -17.08 -25.69
N LEU A 29 8.45 -17.88 -25.09
CA LEU A 29 8.13 -18.73 -23.96
C LEU A 29 7.59 -17.91 -22.78
N ILE A 30 8.19 -16.76 -22.46
CA ILE A 30 7.76 -15.89 -21.36
C ILE A 30 6.42 -15.19 -21.65
N ARG A 31 6.32 -14.47 -22.77
CA ARG A 31 5.18 -13.57 -23.02
C ARG A 31 3.94 -14.31 -23.51
N SER A 32 4.12 -15.46 -24.15
CA SER A 32 3.04 -16.21 -24.80
C SER A 32 2.79 -17.55 -24.13
N VAL A 33 3.78 -18.44 -24.08
CA VAL A 33 3.57 -19.84 -23.67
C VAL A 33 3.30 -19.93 -22.17
N LEU A 34 4.25 -19.55 -21.32
CA LEU A 34 4.11 -19.61 -19.86
C LEU A 34 2.97 -18.71 -19.36
N ALA A 35 2.84 -17.50 -19.93
CA ALA A 35 1.71 -16.64 -19.63
C ALA A 35 0.37 -17.30 -20.00
N GLY A 36 0.29 -18.02 -21.13
CA GLY A 36 -0.88 -18.80 -21.52
C GLY A 36 -1.19 -19.96 -20.57
N GLU A 37 -0.17 -20.71 -20.17
CA GLU A 37 -0.28 -21.81 -19.20
C GLU A 37 -0.74 -21.36 -17.81
N LEU A 38 -0.35 -20.15 -17.39
CA LEU A 38 -0.85 -19.55 -16.15
C LEU A 38 -2.27 -19.01 -16.32
N ARG A 39 -2.63 -18.44 -17.49
CA ARG A 39 -4.01 -18.03 -17.78
C ARG A 39 -4.98 -19.20 -17.72
N SER A 40 -4.60 -20.37 -18.25
CA SER A 40 -5.44 -21.57 -18.18
C SER A 40 -5.64 -22.08 -16.74
N ARG A 41 -4.77 -21.69 -15.80
CA ARG A 41 -4.85 -22.02 -14.37
C ARG A 41 -5.64 -21.01 -13.54
N LEU A 42 -5.92 -19.82 -14.07
CA LEU A 42 -6.67 -18.78 -13.34
C LEU A 42 -7.99 -19.28 -12.72
N PRO A 43 -8.81 -20.13 -13.37
CA PRO A 43 -10.04 -20.65 -12.74
C PRO A 43 -9.79 -21.44 -11.44
N SER A 44 -8.67 -22.18 -11.37
CA SER A 44 -8.29 -22.89 -10.15
C SER A 44 -7.72 -21.93 -9.11
N LEU A 45 -6.80 -21.04 -9.52
CA LEU A 45 -6.16 -20.08 -8.63
C LEU A 45 -7.15 -19.07 -8.04
N ARG A 46 -8.21 -18.72 -8.76
CA ARG A 46 -9.26 -17.82 -8.26
C ARG A 46 -9.95 -18.35 -7.01
N LYS A 47 -9.94 -19.67 -6.77
CA LYS A 47 -10.48 -20.27 -5.53
C LYS A 47 -9.63 -19.97 -4.29
N ALA A 48 -8.38 -19.53 -4.47
CA ALA A 48 -7.52 -19.06 -3.40
C ALA A 48 -7.75 -17.58 -3.03
N PHE A 49 -8.56 -16.87 -3.82
CA PHE A 49 -8.89 -15.47 -3.59
C PHE A 49 -10.32 -15.32 -3.08
N ASP A 50 -10.54 -14.28 -2.29
CA ASP A 50 -11.87 -13.79 -1.99
C ASP A 50 -12.58 -13.38 -3.30
N SER A 51 -13.90 -13.60 -3.32
CA SER A 51 -14.77 -13.29 -4.46
C SER A 51 -14.69 -11.84 -4.94
N VAL A 52 -14.29 -10.90 -4.09
CA VAL A 52 -14.07 -9.49 -4.44
C VAL A 52 -12.96 -9.30 -5.50
N PHE A 53 -12.02 -10.25 -5.62
CA PHE A 53 -10.94 -10.22 -6.61
C PHE A 53 -11.32 -11.03 -7.86
N ASP A 54 -12.30 -10.53 -8.62
CA ASP A 54 -12.82 -11.19 -9.82
C ASP A 54 -12.04 -10.88 -11.11
N ASP A 55 -11.02 -10.04 -11.03
CA ASP A 55 -10.33 -9.40 -12.15
C ASP A 55 -8.87 -9.87 -12.35
N LEU A 56 -8.55 -11.07 -11.87
CA LEU A 56 -7.21 -11.66 -11.98
C LEU A 56 -6.73 -11.74 -13.44
N ALA A 57 -5.47 -11.42 -13.64
CA ALA A 57 -4.82 -11.38 -14.95
C ALA A 57 -3.38 -11.93 -14.89
N VAL A 58 -2.84 -12.22 -16.07
CA VAL A 58 -1.46 -12.70 -16.24
C VAL A 58 -0.75 -11.88 -17.30
N GLU A 59 0.47 -11.48 -16.99
CA GLU A 59 1.36 -10.72 -17.88
C GLU A 59 2.78 -11.28 -17.79
N GLY A 60 3.45 -11.40 -18.94
CA GLY A 60 4.85 -11.81 -19.02
C GLY A 60 5.71 -10.75 -19.69
N SER A 61 6.95 -10.60 -19.25
CA SER A 61 7.91 -9.66 -19.83
C SER A 61 9.33 -10.21 -19.83
N ASP A 62 10.02 -10.00 -20.94
CA ASP A 62 11.45 -10.28 -21.15
C ASP A 62 12.24 -8.99 -21.49
N GLY A 63 11.68 -7.83 -21.14
CA GLY A 63 12.25 -6.51 -21.41
C GLY A 63 11.57 -5.77 -22.58
N ILE A 64 11.53 -4.44 -22.47
CA ILE A 64 10.99 -3.54 -23.52
C ILE A 64 12.17 -2.97 -24.31
N GLY A 65 12.19 -3.23 -25.63
CA GLY A 65 13.32 -2.89 -26.48
C GLY A 65 14.48 -3.87 -26.27
N ARG A 66 15.38 -3.57 -25.32
CA ARG A 66 16.47 -4.48 -24.93
C ARG A 66 15.96 -5.62 -24.04
N LYS A 67 16.64 -6.75 -24.11
CA LYS A 67 16.30 -7.95 -23.34
C LYS A 67 16.83 -7.87 -21.92
N THR A 68 16.01 -8.34 -20.98
CA THR A 68 16.34 -8.37 -19.55
C THR A 68 17.01 -9.68 -19.13
N GLU A 69 17.92 -9.60 -18.16
CA GLU A 69 18.58 -10.74 -17.51
C GLU A 69 17.59 -11.56 -16.67
N ALA A 70 16.59 -10.89 -16.09
CA ALA A 70 15.57 -11.49 -15.23
C ALA A 70 14.18 -11.31 -15.86
N PRO A 71 13.79 -12.19 -16.80
CA PRO A 71 12.44 -12.18 -17.33
C PRO A 71 11.48 -12.67 -16.25
N TRP A 72 10.20 -12.36 -16.41
CA TRP A 72 9.21 -12.71 -15.41
C TRP A 72 7.83 -12.93 -16.02
N VAL A 73 7.01 -13.69 -15.30
CA VAL A 73 5.56 -13.78 -15.55
C VAL A 73 4.83 -13.60 -14.23
N ARG A 74 3.87 -12.68 -14.19
CA ARG A 74 3.13 -12.30 -12.98
C ARG A 74 1.65 -12.64 -13.06
N ILE A 75 1.05 -12.93 -11.91
CA ILE A 75 -0.38 -13.07 -11.68
C ILE A 75 -0.79 -11.97 -10.70
N PHE A 76 -1.84 -11.23 -11.05
CA PHE A 76 -2.23 -10.01 -10.33
C PHE A 76 -3.72 -9.71 -10.50
N SER A 77 -4.31 -8.98 -9.55
CA SER A 77 -5.60 -8.31 -9.78
C SER A 77 -5.35 -6.99 -10.53
N LYS A 78 -6.13 -6.69 -11.57
CA LYS A 78 -5.99 -5.44 -12.34
C LYS A 78 -6.27 -4.21 -11.47
N ALA A 79 -7.20 -4.32 -10.52
CA ALA A 79 -7.48 -3.31 -9.53
C ALA A 79 -6.33 -3.20 -8.53
N MET A 80 -5.84 -4.33 -8.01
CA MET A 80 -4.86 -4.30 -6.94
C MET A 80 -3.45 -3.92 -7.41
N SER A 81 -3.10 -4.27 -8.64
CA SER A 81 -1.77 -4.12 -9.23
C SER A 81 -1.86 -3.80 -10.74
N PRO A 82 -2.37 -2.62 -11.14
CA PRO A 82 -2.70 -2.29 -12.53
C PRO A 82 -1.49 -2.33 -13.46
N THR A 83 -0.28 -2.11 -12.94
CA THR A 83 0.97 -2.18 -13.70
C THR A 83 2.01 -3.03 -12.94
N PRO A 84 3.09 -3.50 -13.57
CA PRO A 84 4.19 -4.22 -12.89
C PRO A 84 4.94 -3.36 -11.86
N ARG A 85 4.60 -2.08 -11.76
CA ARG A 85 5.25 -1.09 -10.92
C ARG A 85 4.42 -0.71 -9.69
N GLU A 86 3.17 -1.15 -9.66
CA GLU A 86 2.19 -0.73 -8.66
C GLU A 86 1.53 -1.96 -8.03
N GLY A 87 1.42 -1.95 -6.70
CA GLY A 87 0.79 -3.02 -5.93
C GLY A 87 1.66 -4.25 -5.70
N PHE A 88 1.05 -5.26 -5.08
CA PHE A 88 1.61 -6.59 -4.88
C PHE A 88 1.13 -7.55 -5.96
N TYR A 89 1.93 -8.58 -6.24
CA TYR A 89 1.61 -9.59 -7.24
C TYR A 89 2.43 -10.87 -6.99
N LEU A 90 1.94 -11.98 -7.54
CA LEU A 90 2.68 -13.24 -7.59
C LEU A 90 3.53 -13.21 -8.86
N VAL A 91 4.82 -13.56 -8.78
CA VAL A 91 5.72 -13.63 -9.94
C VAL A 91 6.52 -14.91 -9.96
N ILE A 92 6.65 -15.47 -11.16
CA ILE A 92 7.68 -16.45 -11.49
C ILE A 92 8.91 -15.71 -12.02
N HIS A 93 10.01 -15.75 -11.26
CA HIS A 93 11.32 -15.25 -11.67
C HIS A 93 12.28 -16.40 -11.98
N PHE A 94 13.35 -16.10 -12.73
CA PHE A 94 14.36 -17.08 -13.15
C PHE A 94 15.75 -16.62 -12.72
N ALA A 95 16.56 -17.54 -12.21
CA ALA A 95 17.97 -17.28 -11.99
C ALA A 95 18.66 -16.95 -13.34
N ALA A 96 19.56 -15.98 -13.35
CA ALA A 96 20.29 -15.54 -14.53
C ALA A 96 21.16 -16.65 -15.13
N ASP A 97 21.61 -17.58 -14.30
CA ASP A 97 22.36 -18.78 -14.69
C ASP A 97 21.46 -19.99 -15.04
N GLY A 98 20.14 -19.83 -15.00
CA GLY A 98 19.19 -20.90 -15.30
C GLY A 98 19.09 -22.00 -14.25
N SER A 99 19.76 -21.87 -13.09
CA SER A 99 19.82 -22.92 -12.08
C SER A 99 18.50 -23.15 -11.33
N ALA A 100 17.60 -22.16 -11.33
CA ALA A 100 16.36 -22.21 -10.57
C ALA A 100 15.27 -21.28 -11.10
N VAL A 101 14.04 -21.64 -10.69
CA VAL A 101 12.84 -20.81 -10.77
C VAL A 101 12.45 -20.37 -9.36
N PHE A 102 11.91 -19.17 -9.23
CA PHE A 102 11.41 -18.63 -7.97
C PHE A 102 9.93 -18.31 -8.11
N ILE A 103 9.08 -18.92 -7.28
CA ILE A 103 7.70 -18.46 -7.08
C ILE A 103 7.73 -17.44 -5.95
N THR A 104 7.42 -16.19 -6.28
CA THR A 104 7.54 -15.06 -5.35
C THR A 104 6.22 -14.34 -5.19
N VAL A 105 6.02 -13.74 -4.03
CA VAL A 105 5.07 -12.64 -3.87
C VAL A 105 5.86 -11.41 -3.47
N GLY A 106 5.71 -10.36 -4.25
CA GLY A 106 6.47 -9.12 -4.11
C GLY A 106 5.67 -7.91 -4.58
N CYS A 107 6.31 -6.75 -4.57
CA CYS A 107 5.70 -5.50 -5.00
C CYS A 107 6.50 -4.82 -6.12
N GLY A 108 5.88 -3.81 -6.73
CA GLY A 108 6.55 -2.95 -7.70
C GLY A 108 7.81 -2.30 -7.14
N SER A 109 8.94 -2.45 -7.84
CA SER A 109 10.26 -1.97 -7.41
C SER A 109 10.72 -0.65 -8.03
N THR A 110 9.89 -0.08 -8.91
CA THR A 110 10.18 1.17 -9.63
C THR A 110 8.95 2.03 -9.72
N ILE A 111 9.12 3.35 -9.72
CA ILE A 111 8.05 4.34 -9.87
C ILE A 111 8.40 5.32 -10.99
N TRP A 112 7.37 5.89 -11.60
CA TRP A 112 7.55 6.99 -12.55
C TRP A 112 7.59 8.32 -11.77
N ARG A 113 8.73 9.02 -11.79
CA ARG A 113 8.88 10.34 -11.16
C ARG A 113 9.56 11.31 -12.13
N GLY A 114 8.88 12.41 -12.44
CA GLY A 114 9.47 13.51 -13.24
C GLY A 114 9.77 13.18 -14.70
N GLY A 115 9.09 12.19 -15.30
CA GLY A 115 9.33 11.78 -16.70
C GLY A 115 10.30 10.61 -16.86
N ASP A 116 10.92 10.15 -15.77
CA ASP A 116 11.84 9.01 -15.76
C ASP A 116 11.35 7.87 -14.85
N LEU A 117 11.81 6.67 -15.20
CA LEU A 117 11.67 5.49 -14.35
C LEU A 117 12.77 5.49 -13.28
N ARG A 118 12.39 5.50 -12.00
CA ARG A 118 13.33 5.45 -10.87
C ARG A 118 13.05 4.26 -9.95
N PRO A 119 14.08 3.62 -9.38
CA PRO A 119 13.88 2.65 -8.31
C PRO A 119 13.14 3.26 -7.12
N VAL A 120 12.28 2.48 -6.48
CA VAL A 120 11.77 2.76 -5.14
C VAL A 120 12.95 2.69 -4.15
N SER A 121 12.95 3.51 -3.10
CA SER A 121 14.04 3.48 -2.12
C SER A 121 14.10 2.12 -1.40
N ASP A 122 15.29 1.73 -0.95
CA ASP A 122 15.48 0.47 -0.23
C ASP A 122 14.63 0.42 1.05
N ASP A 123 14.50 1.54 1.77
CA ASP A 123 13.68 1.63 2.98
C ASP A 123 12.19 1.44 2.68
N GLU A 124 11.68 2.07 1.61
CA GLU A 124 10.28 1.91 1.20
C GLU A 124 9.99 0.47 0.75
N LEU A 125 10.90 -0.17 0.01
CA LEU A 125 10.78 -1.59 -0.33
C LEU A 125 10.82 -2.49 0.91
N LYS A 126 11.70 -2.20 1.86
CA LYS A 126 11.80 -2.94 3.11
C LYS A 126 10.50 -2.81 3.93
N THR A 127 9.92 -1.62 4.02
CA THR A 127 8.64 -1.38 4.69
C THR A 127 7.53 -2.19 4.03
N ARG A 128 7.37 -2.10 2.70
CA ARG A 128 6.34 -2.83 1.95
C ARG A 128 6.48 -4.35 2.10
N THR A 129 7.70 -4.88 1.93
CA THR A 129 7.96 -6.32 2.00
C THR A 129 7.83 -6.86 3.42
N SER A 130 8.27 -6.12 4.44
CA SER A 130 8.11 -6.49 5.84
C SER A 130 6.63 -6.52 6.25
N TRP A 131 5.84 -5.56 5.77
CA TRP A 131 4.40 -5.54 6.00
C TRP A 131 3.71 -6.74 5.35
N ALA A 132 4.01 -7.05 4.08
CA ALA A 132 3.46 -8.24 3.43
C ALA A 132 3.80 -9.55 4.18
N ARG A 133 5.01 -9.67 4.73
CA ARG A 133 5.42 -10.80 5.58
C ARG A 133 4.62 -10.84 6.89
N LEU A 134 4.42 -9.69 7.53
CA LEU A 134 3.59 -9.57 8.74
C LEU A 134 2.17 -10.08 8.50
N ILE A 135 1.52 -9.67 7.41
CA ILE A 135 0.17 -10.12 7.05
C ILE A 135 0.10 -11.65 6.95
N VAL A 136 1.03 -12.26 6.21
CA VAL A 136 1.06 -13.72 6.05
C VAL A 136 1.35 -14.42 7.38
N GLN A 137 2.30 -13.92 8.17
CA GLN A 137 2.64 -14.50 9.45
C GLN A 137 1.50 -14.38 10.48
N GLN A 138 0.66 -13.34 10.41
CA GLN A 138 -0.49 -13.22 11.31
C GLN A 138 -1.46 -14.39 11.13
N LYS A 139 -1.73 -14.81 9.89
CA LYS A 139 -2.66 -15.90 9.57
C LYS A 139 -2.03 -17.29 9.67
N TRP A 140 -0.84 -17.50 9.08
CA TRP A 140 -0.22 -18.83 9.02
C TRP A 140 0.83 -19.11 10.10
N LYS A 141 1.24 -18.09 10.88
CA LYS A 141 2.35 -18.18 11.86
C LYS A 141 3.70 -18.65 11.25
N SER A 142 3.78 -18.68 9.93
CA SER A 142 4.93 -19.15 9.17
C SER A 142 4.90 -18.57 7.75
N LEU A 143 6.08 -18.47 7.14
CA LEU A 143 6.20 -18.19 5.71
C LEU A 143 6.39 -19.46 4.88
N ILE A 144 6.65 -20.61 5.52
CA ILE A 144 6.86 -21.89 4.85
C ILE A 144 5.68 -22.19 3.90
N PRO A 145 5.95 -22.68 2.67
CA PRO A 145 7.27 -23.05 2.14
C PRO A 145 8.04 -21.89 1.46
N PHE A 146 7.61 -20.63 1.63
CA PHE A 146 8.16 -19.45 0.94
C PHE A 146 9.19 -18.67 1.79
N ASP A 147 10.00 -19.38 2.56
CA ASP A 147 11.05 -18.82 3.42
C ASP A 147 12.43 -18.72 2.74
N ASP A 148 12.52 -19.09 1.46
CA ASP A 148 13.76 -19.00 0.69
C ASP A 148 14.14 -17.54 0.42
N LYS A 149 15.46 -17.27 0.38
CA LYS A 149 15.98 -16.01 -0.16
C LYS A 149 15.95 -16.04 -1.68
N ILE A 150 15.45 -14.98 -2.30
CA ILE A 150 15.57 -14.80 -3.74
C ILE A 150 16.98 -14.30 -4.09
N SER A 151 17.61 -14.97 -5.05
CA SER A 151 18.86 -14.51 -5.65
C SER A 151 18.82 -14.83 -7.14
N LEU A 152 18.62 -13.78 -7.93
CA LEU A 152 18.51 -13.87 -9.39
C LEU A 152 19.90 -13.92 -10.02
N GLY A 153 20.95 -13.46 -9.34
CA GLY A 153 22.31 -13.44 -9.90
C GLY A 153 22.48 -12.44 -11.04
N ALA A 154 21.58 -11.46 -11.15
CA ALA A 154 21.63 -10.46 -12.20
C ALA A 154 22.73 -9.41 -11.96
N LYS A 155 23.37 -8.98 -13.04
CA LYS A 155 24.40 -7.92 -13.07
C LYS A 155 23.75 -6.54 -13.20
N ALA A 156 22.68 -6.43 -13.97
CA ALA A 156 21.98 -5.17 -14.19
C ALA A 156 21.29 -4.66 -12.91
N GLN A 157 21.27 -3.34 -12.72
CA GLN A 157 20.72 -2.71 -11.50
C GLN A 157 19.22 -2.96 -11.31
N LEU A 158 18.43 -2.88 -12.38
CA LEU A 158 16.97 -3.04 -12.30
C LEU A 158 16.57 -4.46 -11.85
N PRO A 159 17.05 -5.57 -12.44
CA PRO A 159 16.80 -6.91 -11.92
C PRO A 159 17.14 -7.10 -10.43
N ARG A 160 18.19 -6.44 -9.91
CA ARG A 160 18.55 -6.51 -8.48
C ARG A 160 17.50 -5.87 -7.58
N THR A 161 16.69 -4.93 -8.08
CA THR A 161 15.60 -4.35 -7.28
C THR A 161 14.45 -5.34 -7.08
N PHE A 162 14.31 -6.37 -7.94
CA PHE A 162 13.30 -7.41 -7.78
C PHE A 162 13.55 -8.26 -6.53
N GLU A 163 14.83 -8.52 -6.22
CA GLU A 163 15.22 -9.25 -5.01
C GLU A 163 14.79 -8.48 -3.76
N LYS A 164 15.03 -7.16 -3.74
CA LYS A 164 14.65 -6.29 -2.62
C LYS A 164 13.13 -6.09 -2.48
N ALA A 165 12.40 -6.16 -3.59
CA ALA A 165 10.95 -6.00 -3.61
C ALA A 165 10.19 -7.32 -3.38
N THR A 166 10.89 -8.39 -3.03
CA THR A 166 10.29 -9.69 -2.72
C THR A 166 9.92 -9.77 -1.24
N GLY A 167 8.65 -10.02 -0.94
CA GLY A 167 8.19 -10.28 0.44
C GLY A 167 8.59 -11.68 0.90
N PHE A 168 8.31 -12.69 0.08
CA PHE A 168 8.62 -14.08 0.33
C PHE A 168 8.71 -14.88 -0.98
N ALA A 169 9.49 -15.96 -0.97
CA ALA A 169 9.82 -16.72 -2.16
C ALA A 169 10.00 -18.22 -1.87
N LYS A 170 9.63 -19.04 -2.84
CA LYS A 170 10.01 -20.45 -2.93
C LYS A 170 10.99 -20.62 -4.08
N ARG A 171 12.20 -21.13 -3.80
CA ARG A 171 13.16 -21.54 -4.82
C ARG A 171 12.88 -23.00 -5.22
N ILE A 172 12.92 -23.26 -6.52
CA ILE A 172 12.77 -24.59 -7.12
C ILE A 172 13.97 -24.79 -8.04
N ALA A 173 14.80 -25.80 -7.78
CA ALA A 173 15.93 -26.07 -8.67
C ALA A 173 15.41 -26.50 -10.05
N ALA A 174 16.12 -26.14 -11.12
CA ALA A 174 15.73 -26.53 -12.48
C ALA A 174 15.63 -28.06 -12.63
N SER A 175 16.44 -28.82 -11.89
CA SER A 175 16.41 -30.28 -11.85
C SER A 175 15.19 -30.87 -11.13
N GLU A 176 14.50 -30.08 -10.29
CA GLU A 176 13.37 -30.52 -9.46
C GLU A 176 12.02 -30.13 -10.07
N LEU A 177 12.00 -29.43 -11.22
CA LEU A 177 10.77 -28.93 -11.83
C LEU A 177 9.75 -30.04 -12.13
N ASN A 178 10.21 -31.22 -12.53
CA ASN A 178 9.34 -32.35 -12.89
C ASN A 178 8.77 -33.09 -11.67
N THR A 179 9.36 -32.91 -10.49
CA THR A 179 8.93 -33.57 -9.24
C THR A 179 8.21 -32.62 -8.30
N THR A 180 8.26 -31.32 -8.58
CA THR A 180 7.64 -30.28 -7.76
C THR A 180 6.18 -30.11 -8.13
N ASP A 181 5.29 -30.12 -7.14
CA ASP A 181 3.88 -29.76 -7.33
C ASP A 181 3.74 -28.23 -7.48
N LEU A 182 3.93 -27.75 -8.72
CA LEU A 182 3.87 -26.34 -9.05
C LEU A 182 2.47 -25.76 -8.86
N ASP A 183 1.42 -26.53 -9.13
CA ASP A 183 0.04 -26.04 -9.01
C ASP A 183 -0.32 -25.81 -7.53
N LEU A 184 0.09 -26.69 -6.63
CA LEU A 184 -0.07 -26.47 -5.19
C LEU A 184 0.72 -25.27 -4.68
N LEU A 185 1.96 -25.08 -5.16
CA LEU A 185 2.77 -23.91 -4.78
C LEU A 185 2.16 -22.60 -5.30
N LEU A 186 1.68 -22.57 -6.54
CA LEU A 186 1.01 -21.39 -7.10
C LEU A 186 -0.29 -21.08 -6.34
N PHE A 187 -1.08 -22.11 -6.01
CA PHE A 187 -2.30 -21.94 -5.22
C PHE A 187 -1.99 -21.38 -3.83
N ARG A 188 -0.98 -21.92 -3.15
CA ARG A 188 -0.52 -21.42 -1.85
C ARG A 188 -0.01 -19.99 -1.93
N ALA A 189 0.79 -19.64 -2.93
CA ALA A 189 1.23 -18.28 -3.15
C ALA A 189 0.05 -17.32 -3.39
N ALA A 190 -0.97 -17.77 -4.12
CA ALA A 190 -2.21 -17.03 -4.34
C ALA A 190 -2.99 -16.79 -3.03
N GLU A 191 -3.12 -17.77 -2.14
CA GLU A 191 -3.76 -17.56 -0.82
C GLU A 191 -3.05 -16.46 -0.01
N ARG A 192 -1.72 -16.41 -0.10
CA ARG A 192 -0.92 -15.42 0.64
C ARG A 192 -1.06 -14.03 0.03
N LEU A 193 -1.09 -13.94 -1.30
CA LEU A 193 -1.38 -12.68 -2.00
C LEU A 193 -2.81 -12.19 -1.73
N ASN A 194 -3.78 -13.09 -1.60
CA ASN A 194 -5.15 -12.75 -1.23
C ASN A 194 -5.21 -12.00 0.09
N GLU A 195 -4.56 -12.50 1.16
CA GLU A 195 -4.58 -11.81 2.45
C GLU A 195 -3.94 -10.43 2.40
N ILE A 196 -2.86 -10.28 1.62
CA ILE A 196 -2.24 -8.99 1.38
C ILE A 196 -3.26 -8.04 0.73
N TYR A 197 -3.95 -8.50 -0.32
CA TYR A 197 -4.97 -7.71 -0.98
C TYR A 197 -6.16 -7.35 -0.08
N LEU A 198 -6.67 -8.29 0.72
CA LEU A 198 -7.72 -8.00 1.71
C LEU A 198 -7.27 -6.92 2.69
N ALA A 199 -6.04 -7.01 3.20
CA ALA A 199 -5.48 -5.99 4.08
C ALA A 199 -5.31 -4.63 3.38
N GLN A 200 -4.98 -4.60 2.09
CA GLN A 200 -4.91 -3.37 1.29
C GLN A 200 -6.30 -2.74 1.01
N ILE A 201 -7.36 -3.55 0.88
CA ILE A 201 -8.74 -3.01 0.76
C ILE A 201 -9.10 -2.21 2.03
N GLU A 202 -8.67 -2.70 3.19
CA GLU A 202 -8.81 -2.02 4.48
C GLU A 202 -7.79 -0.90 4.72
N GLN A 203 -6.96 -0.57 3.72
CA GLN A 203 -5.92 0.47 3.78
C GLN A 203 -4.89 0.26 4.91
N ARG A 204 -4.67 -1.00 5.31
CA ARG A 204 -3.74 -1.32 6.41
C ARG A 204 -2.28 -0.97 6.10
N ASP A 205 -1.95 -0.80 4.82
CA ASP A 205 -0.62 -0.47 4.32
C ASP A 205 -0.36 1.04 4.12
N LEU A 206 -1.28 1.90 4.54
CA LEU A 206 -1.18 3.36 4.38
C LEU A 206 -1.23 4.04 5.74
N SER A 207 -0.32 4.99 6.00
CA SER A 207 -0.37 5.81 7.21
C SER A 207 -1.71 6.58 7.31
N PRO A 208 -2.17 6.97 8.51
CA PRO A 208 -3.37 7.79 8.67
C PRO A 208 -3.35 9.05 7.79
N GLY A 209 -2.22 9.74 7.74
CA GLY A 209 -2.05 10.92 6.88
C GLY A 209 -2.22 10.61 5.40
N ASP A 210 -1.64 9.51 4.91
CA ASP A 210 -1.80 9.08 3.51
C ASP A 210 -3.23 8.65 3.19
N GLN A 211 -3.92 7.95 4.11
CA GLN A 211 -5.33 7.58 3.94
C GLN A 211 -6.20 8.82 3.71
N SER A 212 -6.02 9.86 4.55
CA SER A 212 -6.75 11.12 4.42
C SER A 212 -6.32 11.94 3.19
N ALA A 213 -5.04 11.97 2.85
CA ALA A 213 -4.55 12.66 1.65
C ALA A 213 -5.13 12.07 0.36
N ASP A 214 -5.25 10.74 0.30
CA ASP A 214 -5.84 10.05 -0.84
C ASP A 214 -7.33 10.40 -1.00
N GLU A 215 -8.05 10.57 0.11
CA GLU A 215 -9.43 11.04 0.14
C GLU A 215 -9.57 12.50 -0.35
N ILE A 216 -8.73 13.41 0.16
CA ILE A 216 -8.73 14.81 -0.31
C ILE A 216 -8.48 14.87 -1.81
N SER A 217 -7.56 14.06 -2.33
CA SER A 217 -7.30 13.98 -3.76
C SER A 217 -8.52 13.49 -4.56
N ILE A 218 -9.35 12.59 -4.01
CA ILE A 218 -10.56 12.09 -4.65
C ILE A 218 -11.60 13.21 -4.72
N ILE A 219 -11.81 13.93 -3.62
CA ILE A 219 -12.73 15.07 -3.55
C ILE A 219 -12.31 16.19 -4.51
N ALA A 220 -11.01 16.51 -4.55
CA ALA A 220 -10.48 17.60 -5.38
C ALA A 220 -10.43 17.27 -6.88
N LYS A 221 -10.34 15.98 -7.26
CA LYS A 221 -10.19 15.53 -8.66
C LYS A 221 -11.09 14.32 -8.98
N PRO A 222 -12.43 14.49 -8.95
CA PRO A 222 -13.37 13.36 -9.07
C PRO A 222 -13.35 12.71 -10.45
N LEU A 223 -13.02 13.46 -11.51
CA LEU A 223 -12.96 12.96 -12.89
C LEU A 223 -11.65 12.27 -13.25
N ARG A 224 -10.64 12.26 -12.36
CA ARG A 224 -9.37 11.60 -12.65
C ARG A 224 -9.60 10.09 -12.58
N ASN A 225 -9.78 9.46 -13.75
CA ASN A 225 -9.93 8.02 -13.89
C ASN A 225 -8.78 7.29 -13.20
N ARG A 226 -9.01 6.83 -11.97
CA ARG A 226 -8.17 5.84 -11.30
C ARG A 226 -8.70 4.46 -11.71
N ALA A 227 -8.54 4.12 -12.99
CA ALA A 227 -8.86 2.78 -13.49
C ALA A 227 -8.08 1.77 -12.61
N GLY A 228 -8.80 1.00 -11.80
CA GLY A 228 -8.23 0.05 -10.84
C GLY A 228 -8.31 0.42 -9.34
N LYS A 229 -8.84 1.59 -8.94
CA LYS A 229 -9.12 1.87 -7.51
C LYS A 229 -10.60 1.72 -7.12
N GLN A 230 -11.47 1.27 -8.03
CA GLN A 230 -12.89 1.08 -7.72
C GLN A 230 -13.03 -0.06 -6.70
N GLY A 231 -13.60 0.23 -5.52
CA GLY A 231 -13.69 -0.72 -4.40
C GLY A 231 -12.50 -0.72 -3.41
N ARG A 232 -11.50 0.15 -3.60
CA ARG A 232 -10.39 0.35 -2.64
C ARG A 232 -10.67 1.55 -1.72
N GLY A 233 -10.58 1.31 -0.41
CA GLY A 233 -10.62 2.36 0.61
C GLY A 233 -11.90 2.39 1.43
N LEU A 234 -11.82 3.10 2.55
CA LEU A 234 -12.92 3.25 3.49
C LEU A 234 -14.00 4.19 2.94
N THR A 235 -15.26 3.84 3.12
CA THR A 235 -16.42 4.72 2.92
C THR A 235 -16.54 5.75 4.03
N ALA A 236 -17.30 6.83 3.80
CA ALA A 236 -17.54 7.86 4.82
C ALA A 236 -18.14 7.28 6.11
N LYS A 237 -19.03 6.30 5.99
CA LYS A 237 -19.68 5.65 7.13
C LYS A 237 -18.71 4.78 7.93
N GLU A 238 -17.84 4.03 7.25
CA GLU A 238 -16.79 3.24 7.89
C GLU A 238 -15.79 4.12 8.65
N ARG A 239 -15.40 5.27 8.08
CA ARG A 239 -14.52 6.23 8.76
C ARG A 239 -15.17 6.78 10.02
N GLN A 240 -16.45 7.16 9.95
CA GLN A 240 -17.18 7.63 11.12
C GLN A 240 -17.21 6.60 12.25
N VAL A 241 -17.37 5.31 11.90
CA VAL A 241 -17.35 4.21 12.88
C VAL A 241 -15.96 4.03 13.50
N ILE A 242 -14.90 4.15 12.70
CA ILE A 242 -13.50 4.13 13.17
C ILE A 242 -13.23 5.29 14.13
N GLU A 243 -13.60 6.52 13.75
CA GLU A 243 -13.39 7.72 14.57
C GLU A 243 -14.12 7.61 15.91
N ARG A 244 -15.40 7.17 15.90
CA ARG A 244 -16.17 6.97 17.14
C ARG A 244 -15.55 5.92 18.05
N HIS A 245 -15.05 4.82 17.47
CA HIS A 245 -14.38 3.78 18.22
C HIS A 245 -13.06 4.26 18.83
N ALA A 246 -12.27 5.01 18.06
CA ALA A 246 -11.04 5.65 18.52
C ALA A 246 -11.30 6.62 19.68
N MET A 247 -12.31 7.49 19.56
CA MET A 247 -12.74 8.40 20.64
C MET A 247 -13.10 7.65 21.92
N THR A 248 -13.86 6.56 21.79
CA THR A 248 -14.25 5.71 22.93
C THR A 248 -13.01 5.15 23.65
N LEU A 249 -12.03 4.65 22.89
CA LEU A 249 -10.78 4.12 23.43
C LEU A 249 -9.88 5.20 24.04
N ALA A 250 -9.80 6.38 23.40
CA ALA A 250 -9.03 7.52 23.90
C ALA A 250 -9.59 8.03 25.24
N ILE A 251 -10.91 8.23 25.35
CA ILE A 251 -11.57 8.63 26.60
C ILE A 251 -11.33 7.59 27.70
N LYS A 252 -11.46 6.29 27.37
CA LYS A 252 -11.17 5.21 28.32
C LYS A 252 -9.72 5.24 28.79
N HIS A 253 -8.77 5.44 27.88
CA HIS A 253 -7.35 5.54 28.20
C HIS A 253 -7.05 6.73 29.11
N LEU A 254 -7.59 7.91 28.79
CA LEU A 254 -7.43 9.12 29.60
C LEU A 254 -8.03 8.93 31.01
N SER A 255 -9.21 8.32 31.12
CA SER A 255 -9.84 8.01 32.39
C SER A 255 -9.00 7.07 33.27
N ILE A 256 -8.42 6.01 32.69
CA ILE A 256 -7.49 5.11 33.40
C ILE A 256 -6.25 5.88 33.91
N ASN A 257 -5.82 6.91 33.19
CA ASN A 257 -4.70 7.78 33.58
C ASN A 257 -5.10 8.96 34.50
N GLY A 258 -6.32 8.93 35.04
CA GLY A 258 -6.82 9.88 36.03
C GLY A 258 -7.34 11.20 35.47
N TYR A 259 -7.61 11.29 34.16
CA TYR A 259 -8.22 12.47 33.56
C TYR A 259 -9.74 12.37 33.53
N GLU A 260 -10.40 13.47 33.87
CA GLU A 260 -11.80 13.72 33.51
C GLU A 260 -11.82 14.23 32.07
N SER A 261 -12.58 13.59 31.19
CA SER A 261 -12.58 13.87 29.75
C SER A 261 -13.92 14.41 29.28
N GLN A 262 -13.90 15.48 28.49
CA GLN A 262 -15.07 16.03 27.79
C GLN A 262 -14.86 15.94 26.28
N ASP A 263 -15.81 15.34 25.56
CA ASP A 263 -15.83 15.31 24.09
C ASP A 263 -16.21 16.68 23.52
N THR A 264 -15.33 17.23 22.69
CA THR A 264 -15.47 18.52 22.01
C THR A 264 -15.36 18.44 20.49
N SER A 265 -15.19 17.23 19.94
CA SER A 265 -14.91 16.93 18.52
C SER A 265 -15.84 17.63 17.52
N ALA A 266 -17.10 17.84 17.89
CA ALA A 266 -18.10 18.49 17.03
C ALA A 266 -18.06 20.03 17.02
N THR A 267 -17.36 20.67 17.96
CA THR A 267 -17.53 22.12 18.23
C THR A 267 -16.24 22.91 18.44
N LYS A 268 -15.11 22.24 18.65
CA LYS A 268 -13.80 22.87 18.90
C LYS A 268 -12.77 22.41 17.86
N SER A 269 -11.57 22.97 17.92
CA SER A 269 -10.43 22.60 17.05
C SER A 269 -9.51 21.56 17.69
N PHE A 270 -10.11 20.69 18.51
CA PHE A 270 -9.52 19.53 19.19
C PHE A 270 -10.68 18.63 19.67
N ASP A 271 -10.40 17.36 19.90
CA ASP A 271 -11.43 16.33 20.12
C ASP A 271 -11.82 16.14 21.59
N ILE A 272 -10.86 16.18 22.51
CA ILE A 272 -11.10 15.92 23.93
C ILE A 272 -10.43 17.01 24.79
N LEU A 273 -11.21 17.59 25.71
CA LEU A 273 -10.67 18.36 26.83
C LEU A 273 -10.46 17.40 28.01
N ALA A 274 -9.21 17.12 28.36
CA ALA A 274 -8.85 16.24 29.47
C ALA A 274 -8.33 17.05 30.66
N LYS A 275 -8.89 16.86 31.85
CA LYS A 275 -8.51 17.61 33.06
C LYS A 275 -8.02 16.68 34.16
N ARG A 276 -6.94 17.05 34.82
CA ARG A 276 -6.39 16.31 35.97
C ARG A 276 -5.63 17.25 36.89
N ALA A 277 -5.97 17.25 38.19
CA ALA A 277 -5.25 18.01 39.22
C ALA A 277 -5.02 19.50 38.90
N GLY A 278 -5.96 20.14 38.20
CA GLY A 278 -5.86 21.55 37.78
C GLY A 278 -5.15 21.79 36.44
N GLU A 279 -4.58 20.76 35.83
CA GLU A 279 -4.04 20.79 34.47
C GLU A 279 -5.16 20.52 33.45
N GLU A 280 -5.12 21.23 32.32
CA GLU A 280 -5.98 21.01 31.17
C GLU A 280 -5.13 20.60 29.97
N LEU A 281 -5.56 19.55 29.27
CA LEU A 281 -4.92 19.02 28.08
C LEU A 281 -5.92 19.03 26.91
N LEU A 282 -5.52 19.67 25.81
CA LEU A 282 -6.29 19.74 24.57
C LEU A 282 -5.84 18.59 23.66
N VAL A 283 -6.67 17.56 23.52
CA VAL A 283 -6.27 16.31 22.86
C VAL A 283 -6.94 16.18 21.50
N GLU A 284 -6.13 15.87 20.48
CA GLU A 284 -6.56 15.39 19.16
C GLU A 284 -6.54 13.87 19.12
N VAL A 285 -7.54 13.24 18.49
CA VAL A 285 -7.65 11.79 18.36
C VAL A 285 -7.69 11.39 16.89
N LYS A 286 -6.79 10.50 16.47
CA LYS A 286 -6.76 9.93 15.12
C LYS A 286 -7.02 8.44 15.16
N GLY A 287 -8.15 8.01 14.60
CA GLY A 287 -8.49 6.59 14.43
C GLY A 287 -8.07 6.07 13.05
N THR A 288 -7.46 4.89 12.99
CA THR A 288 -7.09 4.26 11.72
C THR A 288 -7.16 2.72 11.76
N THR A 289 -7.41 2.11 10.60
CA THR A 289 -7.19 0.68 10.37
C THR A 289 -5.72 0.33 10.17
N SER A 290 -4.88 1.33 9.94
CA SER A 290 -3.49 1.18 9.51
C SER A 290 -2.64 0.36 10.47
N ASP A 291 -1.69 -0.38 9.88
CA ASP A 291 -0.57 -0.99 10.59
C ASP A 291 0.65 -0.03 10.67
N PHE A 292 0.58 1.17 10.08
CA PHE A 292 1.58 2.25 10.13
C PHE A 292 1.01 3.51 10.80
N CYS A 293 1.81 4.24 11.58
CA CYS A 293 1.37 5.44 12.32
C CYS A 293 2.39 6.59 12.26
N ASP A 294 3.19 6.63 11.20
CA ASP A 294 4.26 7.59 10.98
C ASP A 294 3.79 8.96 10.48
N SER A 295 2.52 9.11 10.07
CA SER A 295 1.93 10.40 9.70
C SER A 295 0.45 10.51 10.01
N VAL A 296 -0.03 11.73 10.27
CA VAL A 296 -1.44 12.08 10.48
C VAL A 296 -1.80 13.34 9.70
N LEU A 297 -3.06 13.47 9.30
CA LEU A 297 -3.59 14.71 8.71
C LEU A 297 -4.22 15.58 9.80
N MET A 298 -3.91 16.87 9.79
CA MET A 298 -4.54 17.87 10.65
C MET A 298 -5.08 19.06 9.86
N THR A 299 -6.15 19.67 10.34
CA THR A 299 -6.68 20.92 9.75
C THR A 299 -5.82 22.12 10.15
N LYS A 300 -5.94 23.24 9.42
CA LYS A 300 -5.24 24.50 9.75
C LYS A 300 -5.49 24.94 11.20
N ASN A 301 -6.71 24.78 11.69
CA ASN A 301 -7.07 25.24 13.03
C ASN A 301 -6.51 24.31 14.12
N GLU A 302 -6.53 22.99 13.89
CA GLU A 302 -5.86 22.02 14.76
C GLU A 302 -4.36 22.31 14.87
N VAL A 303 -3.68 22.53 13.74
CA VAL A 303 -2.25 22.86 13.71
C VAL A 303 -1.96 24.16 14.48
N ASN A 304 -2.75 25.20 14.25
CA ASN A 304 -2.58 26.47 14.96
C ASN A 304 -2.81 26.32 16.47
N LEU A 305 -3.80 25.53 16.87
CA LEU A 305 -4.10 25.26 18.28
C LEU A 305 -2.94 24.54 18.97
N HIS A 306 -2.41 23.49 18.35
CA HIS A 306 -1.29 22.71 18.90
C HIS A 306 0.00 23.52 19.01
N ARG A 307 0.24 24.45 18.07
CA ARG A 307 1.37 25.40 18.17
C ARG A 307 1.17 26.46 19.24
N ALA A 308 -0.06 26.93 19.44
CA ALA A 308 -0.35 27.99 20.40
C ALA A 308 -0.37 27.50 21.86
N HIS A 309 -0.71 26.22 22.09
CA HIS A 309 -0.87 25.62 23.41
C HIS A 309 0.15 24.50 23.68
N LYS A 310 1.36 24.63 23.14
CA LYS A 310 2.46 23.67 23.37
C LYS A 310 2.65 23.40 24.87
N GLY A 311 2.89 22.14 25.21
CA GLY A 311 2.98 21.68 26.59
C GLY A 311 1.63 21.40 27.26
N SER A 312 0.52 21.85 26.67
CA SER A 312 -0.86 21.58 27.14
C SER A 312 -1.72 20.96 26.04
N THR A 313 -1.10 20.34 25.03
CA THR A 313 -1.76 19.61 23.94
C THR A 313 -1.34 18.14 23.93
N GLY A 314 -2.18 17.28 23.37
CA GLY A 314 -1.85 15.87 23.20
C GLY A 314 -2.38 15.30 21.88
N LEU A 315 -1.71 14.27 21.38
CA LEU A 315 -2.18 13.48 20.24
C LEU A 315 -2.36 12.04 20.69
N ILE A 316 -3.54 11.48 20.44
CA ILE A 316 -3.80 10.05 20.64
C ILE A 316 -4.08 9.42 19.28
N ILE A 317 -3.26 8.45 18.89
CA ILE A 317 -3.47 7.65 17.70
C ILE A 317 -4.00 6.28 18.14
N VAL A 318 -5.16 5.89 17.60
CA VAL A 318 -5.73 4.56 17.80
C VAL A 318 -5.64 3.79 16.49
N SER A 319 -4.66 2.90 16.42
CA SER A 319 -4.29 2.17 15.20
C SER A 319 -4.78 0.73 15.20
N LYS A 320 -4.62 0.04 14.07
CA LYS A 320 -5.03 -1.36 13.90
C LYS A 320 -6.49 -1.64 14.28
N ILE A 321 -7.36 -0.65 14.12
CA ILE A 321 -8.80 -0.85 14.24
C ILE A 321 -9.24 -1.83 13.13
N ARG A 322 -10.14 -2.76 13.45
CA ARG A 322 -10.65 -3.75 12.50
C ARG A 322 -12.12 -3.51 12.25
N LEU A 323 -12.49 -3.47 10.97
CA LEU A 323 -13.86 -3.29 10.52
C LEU A 323 -14.52 -4.63 10.21
N SER A 324 -15.72 -4.85 10.74
CA SER A 324 -16.62 -5.90 10.25
C SER A 324 -17.73 -5.27 9.43
N ARG A 325 -18.09 -5.95 8.33
CA ARG A 325 -19.15 -5.55 7.37
C ARG A 325 -20.32 -6.55 7.37
N ASP A 326 -20.32 -7.50 8.29
CA ASP A 326 -21.15 -8.71 8.19
C ASP A 326 -22.65 -8.45 8.34
N ASN A 327 -23.04 -7.35 8.99
CA ASN A 327 -24.43 -7.04 9.35
C ASN A 327 -25.01 -5.84 8.58
N GLY A 328 -24.41 -5.44 7.45
CA GLY A 328 -24.81 -4.29 6.64
C GLY A 328 -24.47 -2.92 7.24
N GLU A 329 -24.44 -2.80 8.56
CA GLU A 329 -23.87 -1.68 9.30
C GLU A 329 -22.40 -1.97 9.66
N PRO A 330 -21.43 -1.13 9.25
CA PRO A 330 -20.03 -1.35 9.60
C PRO A 330 -19.84 -1.20 11.11
N THR A 331 -19.04 -2.08 11.71
CA THR A 331 -18.65 -2.01 13.12
C THR A 331 -17.14 -2.01 13.27
N ALA A 332 -16.62 -1.32 14.28
CA ALA A 332 -15.19 -1.27 14.59
C ALA A 332 -14.88 -2.01 15.89
N THR A 333 -13.76 -2.73 15.90
CA THR A 333 -13.24 -3.46 17.07
C THR A 333 -11.72 -3.37 17.13
N GLY A 334 -11.13 -3.85 18.23
CA GLY A 334 -9.68 -3.80 18.44
C GLY A 334 -9.18 -2.38 18.69
N GLY A 335 -7.96 -2.07 18.28
CA GLY A 335 -7.32 -0.78 18.52
C GLY A 335 -6.10 -0.88 19.43
N GLU A 336 -4.95 -0.39 18.96
CA GLU A 336 -3.76 -0.15 19.77
C GLU A 336 -3.61 1.36 19.97
N ILE A 337 -3.34 1.78 21.21
CA ILE A 337 -3.28 3.20 21.59
C ILE A 337 -1.83 3.64 21.69
N GLU A 338 -1.49 4.69 20.96
CA GLU A 338 -0.30 5.52 21.17
C GLU A 338 -0.76 6.89 21.68
N ALA A 339 -0.32 7.28 22.87
CA ALA A 339 -0.69 8.55 23.48
C ALA A 339 0.54 9.43 23.68
N LEU A 340 0.62 10.51 22.92
CA LEU A 340 1.65 11.54 23.00
C LEU A 340 1.07 12.72 23.81
N LEU A 341 1.12 12.61 25.14
CA LEU A 341 0.65 13.66 26.04
C LEU A 341 1.76 14.73 26.18
N GLY A 342 1.42 16.00 25.95
CA GLY A 342 2.42 17.07 25.82
C GLY A 342 3.09 17.11 24.45
N TRP A 343 2.45 16.52 23.43
CA TRP A 343 2.99 16.47 22.06
C TRP A 343 3.31 17.86 21.52
N ASP A 344 4.58 18.05 21.11
CA ASP A 344 5.01 19.21 20.33
C ASP A 344 4.94 18.89 18.84
N ILE A 345 3.96 19.50 18.17
CA ILE A 345 3.74 19.36 16.73
C ILE A 345 4.95 19.76 15.87
N ASP A 346 5.83 20.65 16.36
CA ASP A 346 6.99 21.10 15.59
C ASP A 346 8.18 20.11 15.67
N GLU A 347 8.08 19.03 16.45
CA GLU A 347 9.00 17.88 16.36
C GLU A 347 8.71 17.02 15.11
N TRP A 348 7.54 17.19 14.49
CA TRP A 348 7.13 16.49 13.28
C TRP A 348 7.30 17.37 12.05
N THR A 349 7.44 16.74 10.87
CA THR A 349 7.52 17.46 9.59
C THR A 349 6.11 17.72 9.04
N SER A 350 5.85 18.95 8.57
CA SER A 350 4.56 19.31 7.96
C SER A 350 4.67 19.47 6.45
N ASP A 351 3.97 18.61 5.70
CA ASP A 351 3.85 18.71 4.25
C ASP A 351 2.47 19.26 3.84
N PRO A 352 2.40 20.25 2.93
CA PRO A 352 1.12 20.79 2.49
C PRO A 352 0.39 19.83 1.55
N ILE A 353 -0.76 19.30 2.00
CA ILE A 353 -1.58 18.35 1.22
C ILE A 353 -2.61 19.06 0.32
N ALA A 354 -3.26 20.10 0.82
CA ALA A 354 -4.32 20.83 0.10
C ALA A 354 -4.28 22.32 0.43
N PHE A 355 -4.73 23.14 -0.53
CA PHE A 355 -4.85 24.58 -0.38
C PHE A 355 -6.22 25.07 -0.84
N GLN A 356 -6.81 25.98 -0.07
CA GLN A 356 -7.91 26.82 -0.55
C GLN A 356 -7.32 28.08 -1.19
N VAL A 357 -7.72 28.38 -2.43
CA VAL A 357 -7.29 29.58 -3.15
C VAL A 357 -8.50 30.47 -3.42
N SER A 358 -8.39 31.74 -3.07
CA SER A 358 -9.45 32.74 -3.24
C SER A 358 -9.00 33.85 -4.18
N ARG A 359 -9.94 34.44 -4.93
CA ARG A 359 -9.65 35.65 -5.73
C ARG A 359 -9.28 36.79 -4.80
N LYS A 360 -8.30 37.61 -5.20
CA LYS A 360 -8.07 38.89 -4.55
C LYS A 360 -9.32 39.74 -4.74
N SER A 361 -9.93 40.20 -3.66
CA SER A 361 -11.01 41.17 -3.72
C SER A 361 -10.46 42.44 -4.38
N ASN A 362 -10.87 42.72 -5.62
CA ASN A 362 -10.68 44.04 -6.19
C ASN A 362 -11.54 44.98 -5.34
N GLY A 363 -10.90 45.73 -4.44
CA GLY A 363 -11.53 46.78 -3.68
C GLY A 363 -12.34 47.66 -4.64
N SER A 364 -13.58 47.92 -4.25
CA SER A 364 -14.47 48.88 -4.89
C SER A 364 -13.71 50.06 -5.48
N ILE A 365 -13.71 50.17 -6.82
CA ILE A 365 -13.41 51.45 -7.46
C ILE A 365 -14.57 52.37 -7.11
N ALA A 366 -14.42 53.11 -6.01
CA ALA A 366 -15.22 54.28 -5.74
C ALA A 366 -14.91 55.31 -6.83
N ARG A 367 -15.67 55.29 -7.93
CA ARG A 367 -15.75 56.45 -8.80
C ARG A 367 -16.67 57.46 -8.12
N ASN A 368 -16.05 58.31 -7.31
CA ASN A 368 -16.47 59.69 -7.17
C ASN A 368 -16.57 60.28 -8.59
N GLN A 369 -17.79 60.43 -9.12
CA GLN A 369 -18.03 61.46 -10.11
C GLN A 369 -18.60 62.67 -9.39
N THR A 370 -17.66 63.58 -9.20
CA THR A 370 -17.81 65.00 -8.89
C THR A 370 -19.00 65.64 -9.59
N ARG A 371 -19.77 66.37 -8.79
CA ARG A 371 -20.56 67.54 -9.20
C ARG A 371 -19.79 68.42 -10.19
N THR A 372 -20.48 68.89 -11.20
CA THR A 372 -20.24 70.22 -11.79
C THR A 372 -21.56 70.98 -11.81
N PRO A 373 -21.64 72.19 -11.23
CA PRO A 373 -22.77 73.08 -11.40
C PRO A 373 -22.60 73.99 -12.63
N ARG A 374 -23.76 74.33 -13.20
CA ARG A 374 -24.07 75.24 -14.33
C ARG A 374 -24.07 74.62 -15.72
#